data_AF-A0A816YHF4-F1
#
_entry.id   AF-A0A816YHF4-F1
#
_cell.length_a   1.000
_cell.length_b   1.000
_cell.length_c   1.000
_cell.angle_alpha   90.00
_cell.angle_beta   90.00
_cell.angle_gamma   90.00
#
_symmetry.space_group_name_H-M   'P 1'
#
loop_
_entity.id
_entity.type
_entity.pdbx_description
1 polymer ?
#
loop_
_entity_poly.entity_id
_entity_poly.type
_entity_poly.pdbx_seq_one_letter_code
_entity_poly.pdbx_strand_id
1 'polypeptide(L)'
;MRCFDLYNADDGRDRFFLYAMIILPFVSSSCYVFDAWYHYIYHPPSRNYEGLLSTIVIVFIYLQYCAPIRSRYALGIYHILLWIIIEIANLGYLIFYIQQRDTFRIIIYFSFLILHSYLTVGLLYCRVLNDFKSNIIVENKHLFHFISRLEVILTIYIPIYLKIEYTSLTRNTIAYFLLFDFFSDSYHRFQGVWIKSALYLFVTTVTVAVATEWFYFTNNDHTYETISLVAEVISAFLCNTIIILQFFPFHFKTQHLQHILREALISMKDQHNNKTQEQDDSSTKMSMINEANLYRY
;
A
#
# COMPACT_ATOMS: atom_id res chain seq x y z
N MET A 1 -27.62 -9.50 12.38
CA MET A 1 -26.35 -10.13 11.99
C MET A 1 -25.58 -9.12 11.15
N ARG A 2 -24.51 -8.49 11.67
CA ARG A 2 -23.68 -7.57 10.86
C ARG A 2 -22.66 -8.43 10.13
N CYS A 3 -22.76 -8.54 8.80
CA CYS A 3 -21.95 -9.47 7.99
C CYS A 3 -20.44 -9.14 8.04
N PHE A 4 -20.11 -7.87 8.28
CA PHE A 4 -18.73 -7.42 8.52
C PHE A 4 -18.65 -6.75 9.89
N ASP A 5 -17.83 -7.31 10.78
CA ASP A 5 -17.40 -6.63 11.99
C ASP A 5 -16.32 -5.62 11.58
N LEU A 6 -16.73 -4.37 11.41
CA LEU A 6 -15.87 -3.26 10.94
C LEU A 6 -15.29 -2.48 12.13
N TYR A 7 -14.16 -1.82 11.94
CA TYR A 7 -13.66 -0.84 12.92
C TYR A 7 -14.70 0.27 13.15
N ASN A 8 -14.85 0.72 14.40
CA ASN A 8 -15.78 1.80 14.73
C ASN A 8 -15.36 3.08 14.00
N ALA A 9 -16.26 3.58 13.17
CA ALA A 9 -16.20 4.92 12.62
C ALA A 9 -16.42 5.94 13.74
N ASP A 10 -15.50 6.89 13.92
CA ASP A 10 -15.60 7.92 14.95
C ASP A 10 -16.75 8.91 14.66
N ASP A 11 -17.21 9.02 13.40
CA ASP A 11 -18.41 9.77 13.05
C ASP A 11 -19.23 9.06 11.98
N GLY A 12 -20.57 9.07 12.10
CA GLY A 12 -21.51 8.33 11.25
C GLY A 12 -21.45 8.57 9.73
N ARG A 13 -20.58 9.47 9.23
CA ARG A 13 -20.29 9.69 7.80
C ARG A 13 -19.24 8.71 7.25
N ASP A 14 -18.53 7.98 8.11
CA ASP A 14 -17.38 7.16 7.71
C ASP A 14 -17.73 5.74 7.24
N ARG A 15 -18.92 5.23 7.58
CA ARG A 15 -19.29 3.84 7.23
C ARG A 15 -19.38 3.60 5.73
N PHE A 16 -19.82 4.60 4.97
CA PHE A 16 -19.85 4.51 3.50
C PHE A 16 -18.47 4.21 2.92
N PHE A 17 -17.43 4.91 3.40
CA PHE A 17 -16.06 4.72 2.94
C PHE A 17 -15.50 3.35 3.35
N LEU A 18 -15.82 2.88 4.56
CA LEU A 18 -15.45 1.52 4.99
C LEU A 18 -16.06 0.45 4.09
N TYR A 19 -17.34 0.62 3.68
CA TYR A 19 -17.97 -0.28 2.72
C TYR A 19 -17.40 -0.13 1.31
N ALA A 20 -17.09 1.09 0.87
CA ALA A 20 -16.47 1.35 -0.43
C ALA A 20 -15.10 0.67 -0.55
N MET A 21 -14.29 0.67 0.52
CA MET A 21 -13.01 -0.07 0.57
C MET A 21 -13.14 -1.58 0.37
N ILE A 22 -14.30 -2.14 0.74
CA ILE A 22 -14.58 -3.57 0.60
C ILE A 22 -15.22 -3.86 -0.76
N ILE A 23 -16.16 -3.02 -1.21
CA ILE A 23 -16.98 -3.26 -2.40
C ILE A 23 -16.22 -2.90 -3.69
N LEU A 24 -15.50 -1.78 -3.71
CA LEU A 24 -14.85 -1.30 -4.93
C LEU A 24 -13.81 -2.28 -5.49
N PRO A 25 -12.99 -2.98 -4.67
CA PRO A 25 -12.14 -4.05 -5.18
C PRO A 25 -12.90 -5.17 -5.89
N PHE A 26 -14.08 -5.55 -5.39
CA PHE A 26 -14.91 -6.54 -6.08
C PHE A 26 -15.43 -6.01 -7.41
N VAL A 27 -16.00 -4.80 -7.42
CA VAL A 27 -16.54 -4.18 -8.64
C VAL A 27 -15.44 -4.06 -9.70
N SER A 28 -14.28 -3.53 -9.33
CA SER A 28 -13.12 -3.40 -10.20
C SER A 28 -12.66 -4.75 -10.76
N SER A 29 -12.50 -5.76 -9.91
CA SER A 29 -12.02 -7.08 -10.32
C SER A 29 -13.04 -7.80 -11.20
N SER A 30 -14.33 -7.65 -10.92
CA SER A 30 -15.40 -8.19 -11.76
C SER A 30 -15.44 -7.52 -13.14
N CYS A 31 -15.29 -6.19 -13.20
CA CYS A 31 -15.16 -5.51 -14.49
C CYS A 31 -13.97 -6.06 -15.28
N TYR A 32 -12.83 -6.33 -14.63
CA TYR A 32 -11.65 -6.92 -15.26
C TYR A 32 -11.89 -8.32 -15.82
N VAL A 33 -12.65 -9.16 -15.12
CA VAL A 33 -13.11 -10.46 -15.66
C VAL A 33 -13.98 -10.27 -16.90
N PHE A 34 -14.94 -9.34 -16.86
CA PHE A 34 -15.81 -9.08 -18.01
C PHE A 34 -15.02 -8.61 -19.23
N ASP A 35 -13.98 -7.79 -19.03
CA ASP A 35 -13.12 -7.35 -20.13
C ASP A 35 -12.28 -8.49 -20.71
N ALA A 36 -11.64 -9.30 -19.85
CA ALA A 36 -10.90 -10.47 -20.29
C ALA A 36 -11.77 -11.41 -21.13
N TRP A 37 -13.02 -11.62 -20.69
CA TRP A 37 -13.99 -12.44 -21.39
C TRP A 37 -14.45 -11.82 -22.71
N TYR A 38 -14.67 -10.52 -22.74
CA TYR A 38 -14.99 -9.79 -23.96
C TYR A 38 -13.88 -9.94 -25.01
N HIS A 39 -12.62 -9.76 -24.60
CA HIS A 39 -11.46 -9.96 -25.47
C HIS A 39 -11.35 -11.40 -25.99
N TYR A 40 -11.63 -12.39 -25.15
CA TYR A 40 -11.64 -13.79 -25.53
C TYR A 40 -12.72 -14.15 -26.58
N ILE A 41 -13.92 -13.57 -26.47
CA ILE A 41 -15.04 -13.88 -27.39
C ILE A 41 -14.95 -13.14 -28.71
N TYR A 42 -14.67 -11.84 -28.66
CA TYR A 42 -14.89 -10.96 -29.81
C TYR A 42 -13.63 -10.75 -30.65
N HIS A 43 -12.47 -11.26 -30.21
CA HIS A 43 -11.16 -11.04 -30.82
C HIS A 43 -11.01 -9.62 -31.39
N PRO A 44 -11.32 -8.57 -30.61
CA PRO A 44 -11.46 -7.24 -31.17
C PRO A 44 -10.14 -6.82 -31.84
N PRO A 45 -10.21 -6.21 -33.04
CA PRO A 45 -9.03 -5.93 -33.85
C PRO A 45 -8.10 -4.84 -33.26
N SER A 46 -8.40 -4.29 -32.07
CA SER A 46 -7.63 -3.19 -31.47
C SER A 46 -7.45 -3.31 -29.96
N ARG A 47 -6.25 -2.93 -29.50
CA ARG A 47 -5.68 -3.05 -28.15
C ARG A 47 -6.21 -2.00 -27.13
N ASN A 48 -7.38 -1.42 -27.36
CA ASN A 48 -7.69 -0.06 -26.89
C ASN A 48 -8.34 0.04 -25.49
N TYR A 49 -9.09 -0.97 -25.04
CA TYR A 49 -9.91 -0.85 -23.80
C TYR A 49 -9.26 -1.45 -22.54
N GLU A 50 -8.23 -2.30 -22.71
CA GLU A 50 -7.55 -2.99 -21.60
C GLU A 50 -6.81 -2.03 -20.64
N GLY A 51 -6.56 -0.79 -21.11
CA GLY A 51 -5.82 0.28 -20.46
C GLY A 51 -6.36 0.70 -19.10
N LEU A 52 -7.46 1.45 -19.13
CA LEU A 52 -8.09 2.10 -17.99
C LEU A 52 -8.45 1.10 -16.88
N LEU A 53 -8.91 -0.08 -17.27
CA LEU A 53 -9.42 -1.07 -16.33
C LEU A 53 -8.31 -1.73 -15.52
N SER A 54 -7.16 -2.03 -16.13
CA SER A 54 -5.98 -2.52 -15.41
C SER A 54 -5.45 -1.48 -14.40
N THR A 55 -5.48 -0.19 -14.76
CA THR A 55 -5.11 0.92 -13.86
C THR A 55 -6.00 0.93 -12.61
N ILE A 56 -7.32 0.86 -12.84
CA ILE A 56 -8.34 0.82 -11.80
C ILE A 56 -8.14 -0.42 -10.90
N VAL A 57 -7.86 -1.58 -11.50
CA VAL A 57 -7.59 -2.83 -10.79
C VAL A 57 -6.35 -2.74 -9.91
N ILE A 58 -5.24 -2.17 -10.39
CA ILE A 58 -4.01 -2.02 -9.58
C ILE A 58 -4.28 -1.17 -8.34
N VAL A 59 -4.98 -0.04 -8.50
CA VAL A 59 -5.35 0.85 -7.39
C VAL A 59 -6.25 0.12 -6.38
N PHE A 60 -7.22 -0.65 -6.85
CA PHE A 60 -8.14 -1.36 -5.96
C PHE A 60 -7.57 -2.64 -5.35
N ILE A 61 -6.60 -3.30 -6.00
CA ILE A 61 -5.76 -4.35 -5.39
C ILE A 61 -5.01 -3.76 -4.19
N TYR A 62 -4.53 -2.51 -4.29
CA TYR A 62 -3.93 -1.87 -3.12
C TYR A 62 -4.93 -1.70 -1.97
N LEU A 63 -6.14 -1.21 -2.28
CA LEU A 63 -7.19 -1.01 -1.28
C LEU A 63 -7.65 -2.32 -0.62
N GLN A 64 -7.57 -3.46 -1.32
CA GLN A 64 -7.79 -4.77 -0.72
C GLN A 64 -6.89 -5.01 0.50
N TYR A 65 -5.62 -4.61 0.45
CA TYR A 65 -4.68 -4.79 1.57
C TYR A 65 -5.08 -3.99 2.81
N CYS A 66 -5.72 -2.85 2.61
CA CYS A 66 -6.15 -1.93 3.66
C CYS A 66 -7.56 -2.21 4.18
N ALA A 67 -8.20 -3.32 3.76
CA ALA A 67 -9.60 -3.60 4.11
C ALA A 67 -9.85 -3.54 5.63
N PRO A 68 -10.84 -2.74 6.10
CA PRO A 68 -11.12 -2.50 7.51
C PRO A 68 -11.98 -3.60 8.15
N ILE A 69 -11.72 -4.86 7.81
CA ILE A 69 -12.44 -6.03 8.34
C ILE A 69 -11.71 -6.53 9.58
N ARG A 70 -12.40 -6.58 10.72
CA ARG A 70 -11.86 -7.02 12.01
C ARG A 70 -11.88 -8.54 12.16
N SER A 71 -12.95 -9.18 11.69
CA SER A 71 -13.08 -10.64 11.74
C SER A 71 -12.06 -11.31 10.82
N ARG A 72 -11.16 -12.12 11.40
CA ARG A 72 -10.12 -12.85 10.65
C ARG A 72 -10.73 -13.80 9.61
N TYR A 73 -11.81 -14.49 9.97
CA TYR A 73 -12.51 -15.38 9.06
C TYR A 73 -13.13 -14.61 7.88
N ALA A 74 -13.80 -13.49 8.15
CA ALA A 74 -14.37 -12.66 7.10
C ALA A 74 -13.29 -12.03 6.20
N LEU A 75 -12.16 -11.62 6.79
CA LEU A 75 -11.01 -11.08 6.05
C LEU A 75 -10.34 -12.15 5.17
N GLY A 76 -10.21 -13.38 5.68
CA GLY A 76 -9.69 -14.51 4.91
C GLY A 76 -10.59 -14.86 3.72
N ILE A 77 -11.90 -14.95 3.95
CA ILE A 77 -12.90 -15.16 2.88
C ILE A 77 -12.81 -14.02 1.85
N TYR A 78 -12.75 -12.77 2.33
CA TYR A 78 -12.63 -11.59 1.49
C TYR A 78 -11.42 -11.66 0.54
N HIS A 79 -10.23 -11.96 1.08
CA HIS A 79 -9.01 -12.06 0.28
C HIS A 79 -9.03 -13.23 -0.70
N ILE A 80 -9.55 -14.40 -0.28
CA ILE A 80 -9.66 -15.58 -1.15
C ILE A 80 -10.62 -15.31 -2.31
N LEU A 81 -11.78 -14.70 -2.04
CA LEU A 81 -12.75 -14.39 -3.09
C LEU A 81 -12.19 -13.39 -4.11
N LEU A 82 -11.53 -12.32 -3.64
CA LEU A 82 -10.89 -11.36 -4.54
C LEU A 82 -9.77 -11.99 -5.37
N TRP A 83 -8.95 -12.83 -4.74
CA TRP A 83 -7.90 -13.57 -5.44
C TRP A 83 -8.48 -14.45 -6.55
N ILE A 84 -9.54 -15.22 -6.28
CA ILE A 84 -10.19 -16.05 -7.30
C ILE A 84 -10.67 -15.19 -8.48
N ILE A 85 -11.32 -14.06 -8.24
CA ILE A 85 -11.83 -13.18 -9.30
C ILE A 85 -10.68 -12.64 -10.16
N ILE A 86 -9.61 -12.17 -9.53
CA ILE A 86 -8.44 -11.63 -10.24
C ILE A 86 -7.74 -12.72 -11.06
N GLU A 87 -7.57 -13.93 -10.50
CA GLU A 87 -6.93 -15.02 -11.24
C GLU A 87 -7.76 -15.51 -12.42
N ILE A 88 -9.09 -15.53 -12.31
CA ILE A 88 -9.97 -15.84 -13.44
C ILE A 88 -9.76 -14.83 -14.59
N ALA A 89 -9.63 -13.54 -14.27
CA ALA A 89 -9.36 -12.52 -15.29
C ALA A 89 -7.98 -12.72 -15.93
N ASN A 90 -6.93 -12.92 -15.12
CA ASN A 90 -5.58 -13.17 -15.62
C ASN A 90 -5.50 -14.40 -16.51
N LEU A 91 -6.19 -15.49 -16.14
CA LEU A 91 -6.30 -16.69 -16.96
C LEU A 91 -7.02 -16.40 -18.29
N GLY A 92 -8.08 -15.59 -18.28
CA GLY A 92 -8.77 -15.16 -19.48
C GLY A 92 -7.83 -14.47 -20.48
N TYR A 93 -7.06 -13.47 -20.02
CA TYR A 93 -6.05 -12.81 -20.86
C TYR A 93 -4.93 -13.76 -21.29
N LEU A 94 -4.46 -14.64 -20.40
CA LEU A 94 -3.42 -15.62 -20.74
C LEU A 94 -3.87 -16.52 -21.89
N ILE A 95 -5.10 -17.04 -21.84
CA ILE A 95 -5.67 -17.88 -22.90
C ILE A 95 -5.80 -17.08 -24.20
N PHE A 96 -6.29 -15.84 -24.13
CA PHE A 96 -6.39 -14.95 -25.28
C PHE A 96 -5.02 -14.75 -25.97
N TYR A 97 -3.97 -14.45 -25.21
CA TYR A 97 -2.63 -14.25 -25.76
C TYR A 97 -1.96 -15.54 -26.25
N ILE A 98 -2.28 -16.70 -25.65
CA ILE A 98 -1.91 -18.01 -26.20
C ILE A 98 -2.50 -18.21 -27.60
N GLN A 99 -3.77 -17.85 -27.81
CA GLN A 99 -4.41 -17.94 -29.12
C GLN A 99 -3.75 -16.99 -30.15
N GLN A 100 -3.35 -15.80 -29.72
CA GLN A 100 -2.62 -14.84 -30.56
C GLN A 100 -1.14 -15.18 -30.79
N ARG A 101 -0.60 -16.20 -30.10
CA ARG A 101 0.82 -16.61 -30.13
C ARG A 101 1.79 -15.48 -29.74
N ASP A 102 1.37 -14.53 -28.90
CA ASP A 102 2.24 -13.48 -28.38
C ASP A 102 3.02 -13.99 -27.16
N THR A 103 4.20 -14.59 -27.40
CA THR A 103 5.04 -15.20 -26.36
C THR A 103 5.40 -14.22 -25.24
N PHE A 104 5.62 -12.95 -25.57
CA PHE A 104 6.04 -11.96 -24.61
C PHE A 104 4.92 -11.63 -23.62
N ARG A 105 3.70 -11.38 -24.11
CA ARG A 105 2.54 -11.13 -23.23
C ARG A 105 2.16 -12.36 -22.41
N ILE A 106 2.30 -13.57 -22.97
CA ILE A 106 2.09 -14.82 -22.24
C ILE A 106 3.00 -14.88 -21.00
N ILE A 107 4.30 -14.58 -21.14
CA ILE A 107 5.25 -14.59 -20.01
C ILE A 107 4.86 -13.56 -18.95
N ILE A 108 4.42 -12.37 -19.35
CA ILE A 108 4.01 -11.31 -18.42
C ILE A 108 2.79 -11.73 -17.61
N TYR A 109 1.70 -12.14 -18.27
CA TYR A 109 0.47 -12.52 -17.57
C TYR A 109 0.65 -13.78 -16.71
N PHE A 110 1.48 -14.72 -17.15
CA PHE A 110 1.85 -15.89 -16.34
C PHE A 110 2.62 -15.48 -15.08
N SER A 111 3.55 -14.52 -15.21
CA SER A 111 4.31 -13.97 -14.08
C SER A 111 3.41 -13.23 -13.09
N PHE A 112 2.40 -12.49 -13.58
CA PHE A 112 1.41 -11.83 -12.72
C PHE A 112 0.53 -12.82 -11.95
N LEU A 113 0.10 -13.92 -12.58
CA LEU A 113 -0.64 -14.99 -11.91
C LEU A 113 0.16 -15.58 -10.74
N ILE A 114 1.43 -15.90 -10.97
CA ILE A 114 2.31 -16.41 -9.91
C ILE A 114 2.48 -15.37 -8.79
N LEU A 115 2.76 -14.12 -9.15
CA LEU A 115 3.03 -13.04 -8.21
C LEU A 115 1.81 -12.74 -7.31
N HIS A 116 0.61 -12.63 -7.89
CA HIS A 116 -0.63 -12.38 -7.16
C HIS A 116 -0.98 -13.51 -6.20
N SER A 117 -0.76 -14.76 -6.62
CA SER A 117 -0.91 -15.93 -5.76
C SER A 117 0.03 -15.89 -4.56
N TYR A 118 1.33 -15.63 -4.76
CA TYR A 118 2.29 -15.49 -3.65
C TYR A 118 1.93 -14.36 -2.69
N LEU A 119 1.48 -13.21 -3.23
CA LEU A 119 1.06 -12.07 -2.42
C LEU A 119 -0.16 -12.39 -1.58
N THR A 120 -1.16 -13.04 -2.15
CA THR A 120 -2.37 -13.42 -1.42
C THR A 120 -2.03 -14.38 -0.29
N VAL A 121 -1.17 -15.36 -0.54
CA VAL A 121 -0.68 -16.27 0.51
C VAL A 121 0.07 -15.49 1.60
N GLY A 122 0.97 -14.59 1.21
CA GLY A 122 1.71 -13.72 2.14
C GLY A 122 0.79 -12.86 3.00
N LEU A 123 -0.28 -12.31 2.42
CA LEU A 123 -1.28 -11.56 3.18
C LEU A 123 -2.07 -12.42 4.14
N LEU A 124 -2.56 -13.58 3.69
CA LEU A 124 -3.31 -14.50 4.55
C LEU A 124 -2.43 -14.90 5.73
N TYR A 125 -1.15 -15.17 5.48
CA TYR A 125 -0.18 -15.42 6.53
C TYR A 125 -0.01 -14.23 7.49
N CYS A 126 0.17 -13.01 6.98
CA CYS A 126 0.38 -11.83 7.82
C CYS A 126 -0.87 -11.42 8.61
N ARG A 127 -2.01 -11.25 7.93
CA ARG A 127 -3.23 -10.67 8.53
C ARG A 127 -4.21 -11.69 9.10
N VAL A 128 -4.30 -12.90 8.55
CA VAL A 128 -5.28 -13.91 9.01
C VAL A 128 -4.66 -14.87 10.02
N LEU A 129 -3.45 -15.38 9.76
CA LEU A 129 -2.79 -16.34 10.64
C LEU A 129 -2.07 -15.67 11.81
N ASN A 130 -1.24 -14.65 11.54
CA ASN A 130 -0.41 -14.02 12.58
C ASN A 130 -0.98 -12.72 13.16
N ASP A 131 -2.10 -12.23 12.63
CA ASP A 131 -2.76 -10.99 13.09
C ASP A 131 -1.84 -9.78 13.16
N PHE A 132 -0.89 -9.69 12.23
CA PHE A 132 -0.05 -8.50 12.10
C PHE A 132 -0.94 -7.32 11.73
N LYS A 133 -0.95 -6.32 12.62
CA LYS A 133 -1.66 -5.07 12.37
C LYS A 133 -0.97 -4.35 11.22
N SER A 134 -1.76 -3.89 10.26
CA SER A 134 -1.30 -2.93 9.26
C SER A 134 -0.78 -1.69 9.98
N ASN A 135 0.50 -1.35 9.80
CA ASN A 135 1.08 -0.15 10.41
C ASN A 135 0.57 1.13 9.74
N ILE A 136 0.13 1.03 8.48
CA ILE A 136 -0.67 2.07 7.84
C ILE A 136 -2.13 1.78 8.21
N ILE A 137 -2.58 2.36 9.31
CA ILE A 137 -4.01 2.51 9.56
C ILE A 137 -4.45 3.61 8.60
N VAL A 138 -5.17 3.23 7.54
CA VAL A 138 -5.74 4.21 6.61
C VAL A 138 -6.83 4.94 7.38
N GLU A 139 -6.50 6.13 7.89
CA GLU A 139 -7.50 7.00 8.51
C GLU A 139 -8.52 7.39 7.42
N ASN A 140 -9.81 7.44 7.77
CA ASN A 140 -10.89 7.72 6.83
C ASN A 140 -10.65 9.01 6.03
N LYS A 141 -9.98 10.00 6.65
CA LYS A 141 -9.56 11.26 6.00
C LYS A 141 -8.56 11.06 4.87
N HIS A 142 -7.56 10.18 5.05
CA HIS A 142 -6.58 9.87 3.99
C HIS A 142 -7.24 9.09 2.85
N LEU A 143 -8.19 8.20 3.16
CA LEU A 143 -8.96 7.49 2.14
C LEU A 143 -9.84 8.44 1.32
N PHE A 144 -10.49 9.40 1.97
CA PHE A 144 -11.29 10.42 1.30
C PHE A 144 -10.44 11.27 0.36
N HIS A 145 -9.28 11.73 0.82
CA HIS A 145 -8.34 12.45 -0.04
C HIS A 145 -7.85 11.58 -1.20
N PHE A 146 -7.58 10.29 -0.98
CA PHE A 146 -7.17 9.37 -2.02
C PHE A 146 -8.26 9.14 -3.07
N ILE A 147 -9.51 8.86 -2.67
CA ILE A 147 -10.65 8.66 -3.58
C ILE A 147 -10.96 9.94 -4.34
N SER A 148 -10.92 11.10 -3.68
CA SER A 148 -11.14 12.40 -4.33
C SER A 148 -10.04 12.73 -5.35
N ARG A 149 -8.78 12.40 -5.07
CA ARG A 149 -7.68 12.54 -6.05
C ARG A 149 -7.82 11.55 -7.21
N LEU A 150 -8.25 10.31 -6.93
CA LEU A 150 -8.54 9.30 -7.94
C LEU A 150 -9.65 9.76 -8.90
N GLU A 151 -10.72 10.39 -8.39
CA GLU A 151 -11.80 10.95 -9.20
C GLU A 151 -11.31 12.07 -10.13
N VAL A 152 -10.54 13.02 -9.61
CA VAL A 152 -9.97 14.13 -10.40
C VAL A 152 -9.05 13.60 -11.50
N ILE A 153 -8.20 12.63 -11.15
CA ILE A 153 -7.28 11.99 -12.09
C ILE A 153 -8.07 11.23 -13.16
N LEU A 154 -9.00 10.35 -12.78
CA LEU A 154 -9.87 9.67 -13.75
C LEU A 154 -10.61 10.65 -14.66
N THR A 155 -11.08 11.79 -14.13
CA THR A 155 -11.77 12.82 -14.92
C THR A 155 -10.85 13.50 -15.95
N ILE A 156 -9.59 13.76 -15.59
CA ILE A 156 -8.58 14.30 -16.53
C ILE A 156 -8.20 13.27 -17.59
N TYR A 157 -8.17 11.99 -17.22
CA TYR A 157 -7.68 10.93 -18.09
C TYR A 157 -8.77 10.31 -18.97
N ILE A 158 -10.05 10.29 -18.60
CA ILE A 158 -11.15 9.79 -19.48
C ILE A 158 -11.08 10.42 -20.90
N PRO A 159 -10.87 11.74 -21.07
CA PRO A 159 -10.66 12.36 -22.38
C PRO A 159 -9.41 11.89 -23.13
N ILE A 160 -8.35 11.52 -22.41
CA ILE A 160 -7.09 11.00 -22.96
C ILE A 160 -7.29 9.55 -23.43
N TYR A 161 -7.99 8.73 -22.63
CA TYR A 161 -8.38 7.36 -22.98
C TYR A 161 -9.37 7.29 -24.16
N LEU A 162 -10.12 8.37 -24.42
CA LEU A 162 -10.96 8.50 -25.62
C LEU A 162 -10.15 8.73 -26.91
N LYS A 163 -8.86 9.12 -26.82
CA LYS A 163 -7.96 9.24 -27.96
C LYS A 163 -7.11 7.97 -28.10
N ILE A 164 -7.51 7.13 -29.05
CA ILE A 164 -7.03 5.76 -29.32
C ILE A 164 -5.49 5.61 -29.33
N GLU A 165 -4.77 6.61 -29.81
CA GLU A 165 -3.31 6.57 -29.99
C GLU A 165 -2.51 6.60 -28.67
N TYR A 166 -3.10 7.09 -27.58
CA TYR A 166 -2.40 7.24 -26.29
C TYR A 166 -2.69 6.11 -25.30
N THR A 167 -3.68 5.26 -25.61
CA THR A 167 -4.31 4.34 -24.66
C THR A 167 -3.47 3.14 -24.21
N SER A 168 -2.55 2.66 -25.07
CA SER A 168 -1.90 1.35 -24.86
C SER A 168 -0.73 1.38 -23.88
N LEU A 169 -0.17 2.56 -23.58
CA LEU A 169 1.08 2.70 -22.84
C LEU A 169 0.88 3.33 -21.45
N THR A 170 -0.14 4.18 -21.27
CA THR A 170 -0.28 5.05 -20.06
C THR A 170 -0.94 4.36 -18.89
N ARG A 171 -1.19 3.07 -19.07
CA ARG A 171 -2.10 2.26 -18.29
C ARG A 171 -1.63 2.06 -16.85
N ASN A 172 -0.53 1.36 -16.59
CA ASN A 172 -0.19 1.02 -15.20
C ASN A 172 0.58 2.16 -14.54
N THR A 173 1.27 2.94 -15.34
CA THR A 173 2.04 4.12 -14.95
C THR A 173 1.21 5.13 -14.13
N ILE A 174 -0.05 5.41 -14.53
CA ILE A 174 -0.94 6.31 -13.76
C ILE A 174 -1.32 5.70 -12.41
N ALA A 175 -1.63 4.40 -12.35
CA ALA A 175 -1.95 3.73 -11.09
C ALA A 175 -0.77 3.78 -10.13
N TYR A 176 0.44 3.58 -10.64
CA TYR A 176 1.63 3.66 -9.82
C TYR A 176 1.96 5.09 -9.38
N PHE A 177 1.66 6.10 -10.20
CA PHE A 177 1.78 7.50 -9.79
C PHE A 177 0.82 7.85 -8.65
N LEU A 178 -0.43 7.38 -8.71
CA LEU A 178 -1.42 7.51 -7.63
C LEU A 178 -0.96 6.82 -6.34
N LEU A 179 -0.43 5.60 -6.46
CA LEU A 179 0.11 4.87 -5.32
C LEU A 179 1.36 5.55 -4.76
N PHE A 180 2.19 6.14 -5.62
CA PHE A 180 3.32 6.98 -5.18
C PHE A 180 2.83 8.17 -4.36
N ASP A 181 1.88 8.96 -4.85
CA ASP A 181 1.33 10.12 -4.14
C ASP A 181 0.81 9.70 -2.75
N PHE A 182 0.10 8.57 -2.67
CA PHE A 182 -0.34 7.98 -1.41
C PHE A 182 0.82 7.57 -0.48
N PHE A 183 1.81 6.83 -0.99
CA PHE A 183 2.96 6.41 -0.19
C PHE A 183 3.84 7.60 0.24
N SER A 184 3.89 8.67 -0.57
CA SER A 184 4.63 9.88 -0.27
C SER A 184 4.04 10.64 0.92
N ASP A 185 2.70 10.70 1.02
CA ASP A 185 2.00 11.27 2.17
C ASP A 185 2.31 10.48 3.46
N SER A 186 2.47 9.16 3.32
CA SER A 186 2.85 8.26 4.41
C SER A 186 4.37 8.17 4.66
N TYR A 187 5.22 8.83 3.84
CA TYR A 187 6.67 8.62 3.83
C TYR A 187 7.32 8.82 5.21
N HIS A 188 6.90 9.87 5.92
CA HIS A 188 7.42 10.23 7.24
C HIS A 188 7.19 9.16 8.32
N ARG A 189 6.21 8.25 8.10
CA ARG A 189 5.87 7.15 9.02
C ARG A 189 6.84 5.97 8.88
N PHE A 190 7.49 5.81 7.73
CA PHE A 190 8.48 4.76 7.49
C PHE A 190 9.83 5.12 8.13
N GLN A 191 10.47 4.16 8.81
CA GLN A 191 11.81 4.33 9.42
C GLN A 191 12.82 3.31 8.90
N GLY A 192 12.37 2.15 8.41
CA GLY A 192 13.24 1.14 7.84
C GLY A 192 13.94 1.65 6.58
N VAL A 193 15.27 1.54 6.54
CA VAL A 193 16.06 1.87 5.35
C VAL A 193 15.55 1.09 4.15
N TRP A 194 15.22 -0.20 4.34
CA TRP A 194 14.69 -1.07 3.29
C TRP A 194 13.37 -0.59 2.68
N ILE A 195 12.37 -0.22 3.50
CA ILE A 195 11.09 0.28 2.99
C ILE A 195 11.24 1.65 2.32
N LYS A 196 12.13 2.52 2.83
CA LYS A 196 12.44 3.80 2.18
C LYS A 196 13.15 3.61 0.85
N SER A 197 14.13 2.71 0.78
CA SER A 197 14.83 2.37 -0.46
C SER A 197 13.89 1.74 -1.48
N ALA A 198 13.02 0.81 -1.06
CA ALA A 198 12.01 0.22 -1.93
C ALA A 198 11.04 1.28 -2.46
N LEU A 199 10.63 2.23 -1.62
CA LEU A 199 9.80 3.35 -2.02
C LEU A 199 10.53 4.28 -3.00
N TYR A 200 11.78 4.66 -2.74
CA TYR A 200 12.58 5.46 -3.69
C TYR A 200 12.78 4.77 -5.03
N LEU A 201 13.09 3.48 -5.03
CA LEU A 201 13.20 2.69 -6.24
C LEU A 201 11.86 2.67 -6.98
N PHE A 202 10.74 2.49 -6.27
CA PHE A 202 9.39 2.53 -6.85
C PHE A 202 9.11 3.87 -7.51
N VAL A 203 9.39 4.99 -6.83
CA VAL A 203 9.22 6.33 -7.43
C VAL A 203 10.07 6.50 -8.68
N THR A 204 11.32 6.05 -8.63
CA THR A 204 12.26 6.18 -9.74
C THR A 204 11.78 5.37 -10.94
N THR A 205 11.35 4.12 -10.74
CA THR A 205 10.91 3.25 -11.83
C THR A 205 9.59 3.72 -12.43
N VAL A 206 8.67 4.25 -11.62
CA VAL A 206 7.43 4.87 -12.10
C VAL A 206 7.73 6.12 -12.92
N THR A 207 8.65 6.96 -12.44
CA THR A 207 9.07 8.17 -13.16
C THR A 207 9.75 7.82 -14.49
N VAL A 208 10.58 6.78 -14.51
CA VAL A 208 11.18 6.26 -15.76
C VAL A 208 10.10 5.75 -16.70
N ALA A 209 9.11 5.00 -16.22
CA ALA A 209 7.99 4.51 -17.04
C ALA A 209 7.20 5.66 -17.68
N VAL A 210 6.83 6.70 -16.90
CA VAL A 210 6.17 7.92 -17.41
C VAL A 210 7.05 8.61 -18.45
N ALA A 211 8.33 8.80 -18.16
CA ALA A 211 9.23 9.56 -19.01
C ALA A 211 9.48 8.84 -20.34
N THR A 212 9.73 7.54 -20.32
CA THR A 212 9.96 6.75 -21.54
C THR A 212 8.69 6.66 -22.37
N GLU A 213 7.54 6.56 -21.74
CA GLU A 213 6.27 6.67 -22.42
C GLU A 213 6.07 8.05 -23.09
N TRP A 214 6.39 9.14 -22.39
CA TRP A 214 6.33 10.47 -22.99
C TRP A 214 7.26 10.60 -24.21
N PHE A 215 8.47 10.04 -24.12
CA PHE A 215 9.41 9.98 -25.24
C PHE A 215 8.89 9.14 -26.39
N TYR A 216 8.19 8.03 -26.11
CA TYR A 216 7.50 7.24 -27.12
C TYR A 216 6.50 8.11 -27.89
N PHE A 217 5.62 8.84 -27.21
CA PHE A 217 4.62 9.68 -27.89
C PHE A 217 5.22 10.85 -28.67
N THR A 218 6.38 11.35 -28.25
CA THR A 218 7.03 12.47 -28.93
C THR A 218 7.80 12.00 -30.17
N ASN A 219 8.44 10.82 -30.10
CA ASN A 219 9.39 10.36 -31.11
C ASN A 219 8.89 9.17 -31.95
N ASN A 220 7.75 8.55 -31.60
CA ASN A 220 7.17 7.35 -32.23
C ASN A 220 8.15 6.15 -32.33
N ASP A 221 9.07 6.00 -31.40
CA ASP A 221 10.04 4.89 -31.37
C ASP A 221 9.61 3.79 -30.38
N HIS A 222 9.26 2.62 -30.92
CA HIS A 222 8.82 1.43 -30.18
C HIS A 222 9.85 0.87 -29.17
N THR A 223 11.11 1.30 -29.23
CA THR A 223 12.10 0.98 -28.20
C THR A 223 11.67 1.54 -26.84
N TYR A 224 11.12 2.76 -26.82
CA TYR A 224 10.64 3.40 -25.60
C TYR A 224 9.38 2.73 -25.03
N GLU A 225 8.53 2.17 -25.89
CA GLU A 225 7.38 1.35 -25.49
C GLU A 225 7.82 0.15 -24.65
N THR A 226 8.85 -0.57 -25.13
CA THR A 226 9.38 -1.74 -24.43
C THR A 226 10.01 -1.37 -23.09
N ILE A 227 10.77 -0.27 -23.04
CA ILE A 227 11.41 0.19 -21.79
C ILE A 227 10.36 0.62 -20.77
N SER A 228 9.32 1.35 -21.20
CA SER A 228 8.19 1.73 -20.32
C SER A 228 7.55 0.50 -19.70
N LEU A 229 7.22 -0.51 -20.51
CA LEU A 229 6.61 -1.75 -20.02
C LEU A 229 7.49 -2.50 -19.01
N VAL A 230 8.80 -2.59 -19.27
CA VAL A 230 9.74 -3.21 -18.31
C VAL A 230 9.76 -2.42 -16.99
N ALA A 231 9.79 -1.09 -17.06
CA ALA A 231 9.76 -0.23 -15.88
C ALA A 231 8.42 -0.35 -15.11
N GLU A 232 7.30 -0.56 -15.80
CA GLU A 232 6.01 -0.86 -15.19
C GLU A 232 6.04 -2.20 -14.43
N VAL A 233 6.62 -3.26 -15.02
CA VAL A 233 6.74 -4.57 -14.36
C VAL A 233 7.60 -4.47 -13.10
N ILE A 234 8.71 -3.74 -13.16
CA ILE A 234 9.56 -3.49 -11.99
C ILE A 234 8.80 -2.68 -10.93
N SER A 235 8.05 -1.66 -11.34
CA SER A 235 7.22 -0.84 -10.44
C SER A 235 6.14 -1.68 -9.76
N ALA A 236 5.52 -2.62 -10.48
CA ALA A 236 4.57 -3.59 -9.94
C ALA A 236 5.20 -4.40 -8.81
N PHE A 237 6.40 -4.95 -9.06
CA PHE A 237 7.13 -5.75 -8.09
C PHE A 237 7.52 -4.95 -6.84
N LEU A 238 7.98 -3.71 -7.03
CA LEU A 238 8.35 -2.82 -5.94
C LEU A 238 7.13 -2.39 -5.12
N CYS A 239 6.01 -2.06 -5.75
CA CYS A 239 4.75 -1.76 -5.09
C CYS A 239 4.33 -2.91 -4.18
N ASN A 240 4.35 -4.14 -4.71
CA ASN A 240 4.03 -5.36 -3.97
C ASN A 240 5.02 -5.62 -2.81
N THR A 241 6.30 -5.34 -3.03
CA THR A 241 7.31 -5.42 -1.97
C THR A 241 7.02 -4.43 -0.84
N ILE A 242 6.66 -3.18 -1.17
CA ILE A 242 6.29 -2.15 -0.19
C ILE A 242 5.06 -2.60 0.62
N ILE A 243 4.05 -3.17 -0.04
CA ILE A 243 2.86 -3.73 0.62
C ILE A 243 3.24 -4.82 1.62
N ILE A 244 4.13 -5.75 1.28
CA ILE A 244 4.56 -6.81 2.20
C ILE A 244 5.37 -6.20 3.36
N LEU A 245 6.34 -5.34 3.05
CA LEU A 245 7.22 -4.71 4.03
C LEU A 245 6.43 -3.90 5.07
N GLN A 246 5.22 -3.42 4.73
CA GLN A 246 4.40 -2.65 5.64
C GLN A 246 3.94 -3.44 6.89
N PHE A 247 3.88 -4.78 6.79
CA PHE A 247 3.43 -5.66 7.88
C PHE A 247 4.56 -6.03 8.85
N PHE A 248 5.82 -5.76 8.51
CA PHE A 248 6.95 -6.13 9.36
C PHE A 248 7.33 -4.99 10.33
N PRO A 249 7.38 -5.26 11.65
CA PRO A 249 7.53 -4.23 12.68
C PRO A 249 8.89 -3.52 12.69
N PHE A 250 9.93 -4.12 12.08
CA PHE A 250 11.27 -3.53 12.01
C PHE A 250 11.36 -2.29 11.10
N HIS A 251 10.28 -1.92 10.41
CA HIS A 251 10.27 -0.84 9.42
C HIS A 251 9.51 0.42 9.83
N PHE A 252 8.81 0.41 10.97
CA PHE A 252 8.04 1.56 11.46
C PHE A 252 8.50 2.04 12.83
N LYS A 253 8.24 3.32 13.11
CA LYS A 253 8.39 3.90 14.44
C LYS A 253 7.41 3.18 15.37
N THR A 254 7.88 2.19 16.14
CA THR A 254 7.11 1.65 17.25
C THR A 254 6.96 2.77 18.28
N GLN A 255 5.94 3.61 18.11
CA GLN A 255 5.54 4.62 19.10
C GLN A 255 5.38 3.96 20.48
N HIS A 256 4.98 2.70 20.51
CA HIS A 256 4.91 1.92 21.74
C HIS A 256 6.28 1.64 22.38
N LEU A 257 7.31 1.27 21.59
CA LEU A 257 8.66 1.05 22.11
C LEU A 257 9.30 2.37 22.55
N GLN A 258 9.06 3.46 21.82
CA GLN A 258 9.53 4.79 22.23
C GLN A 258 8.79 5.31 23.47
N HIS A 259 7.50 5.01 23.61
CA HIS A 259 6.74 5.35 24.82
C HIS A 259 7.26 4.56 26.02
N ILE A 260 7.45 3.24 25.88
CA ILE A 260 8.02 2.38 26.92
C ILE A 260 9.44 2.84 27.28
N LEU A 261 10.29 3.17 26.29
CA LEU A 261 11.63 3.71 26.55
C LEU A 261 11.57 5.07 27.24
N ARG A 262 10.62 5.93 26.86
CA ARG A 262 10.44 7.25 27.46
C ARG A 262 9.94 7.15 28.90
N GLU A 263 8.98 6.28 29.18
CA GLU A 263 8.49 6.01 30.54
C GLU A 263 9.58 5.36 31.40
N ALA A 264 10.36 4.44 30.84
CA ALA A 264 11.51 3.85 31.53
C ALA A 264 12.61 4.88 31.82
N LEU A 265 12.88 5.80 30.88
CA LEU A 265 13.84 6.90 31.07
C LEU A 265 13.36 7.93 32.11
N ILE A 266 12.07 8.24 32.14
CA ILE A 266 11.47 9.13 33.14
C ILE A 266 11.56 8.48 34.52
N SER A 267 11.17 7.20 34.66
CA SER A 267 11.23 6.51 35.96
C SER A 267 12.66 6.35 36.49
N MET A 268 13.64 6.13 35.61
CA MET A 268 15.06 6.12 35.98
C MET A 268 15.56 7.49 36.44
N LYS A 269 15.12 8.58 35.79
CA LYS A 269 15.48 9.95 36.17
C LYS A 269 14.89 10.33 37.53
N ASP A 270 13.65 9.93 37.81
CA ASP A 270 13.00 10.21 39.08
C ASP A 270 13.65 9.42 40.24
N GLN A 271 14.07 8.18 40.00
CA GLN A 271 14.85 7.42 40.98
C GLN A 271 16.23 8.03 41.26
N HIS A 272 16.90 8.58 40.24
CA HIS A 272 18.17 9.26 40.44
C HIS A 272 17.99 10.56 41.25
N ASN A 273 16.97 11.36 40.92
CA ASN A 273 16.70 12.61 41.64
C ASN A 273 16.34 12.36 43.12
N ASN A 274 15.54 11.33 43.41
CA ASN A 274 15.21 10.96 44.79
C ASN A 274 16.45 10.50 45.59
N LYS A 275 17.37 9.76 44.95
CA LYS A 275 18.65 9.37 45.61
C LYS A 275 19.54 10.58 45.87
N THR A 276 19.61 11.53 44.95
CA THR A 276 20.40 12.76 45.13
C THR A 276 19.81 13.64 46.23
N GLN A 277 18.48 13.71 46.33
CA GLN A 277 17.79 14.47 47.37
C GLN A 277 17.95 13.84 48.77
N GLU A 278 17.94 12.51 48.89
CA GLU A 278 18.29 11.83 50.16
C GLU A 278 19.76 12.04 50.56
N GLN A 279 20.67 12.19 49.59
CA GLN A 279 22.07 12.49 49.84
C GLN A 279 22.31 13.94 50.30
N ASP A 280 21.57 14.90 49.75
CA ASP A 280 21.63 16.30 50.17
C ASP A 280 20.94 16.54 51.53
N ASP A 281 19.81 15.87 51.81
CA ASP A 281 19.15 15.95 53.12
C ASP A 281 19.96 15.28 54.24
N SER A 282 20.70 14.21 53.93
CA SER A 282 21.60 13.57 54.89
C SER A 282 22.87 14.41 55.13
N SER A 283 23.43 15.04 54.09
CA SER A 283 24.53 16.02 54.22
C SER A 283 24.13 17.24 55.07
N THR A 284 22.93 17.78 54.84
CA THR A 284 22.40 18.95 55.57
C THR A 284 22.08 18.61 57.04
N LYS A 285 21.54 17.42 57.33
CA LYS A 285 21.36 16.96 58.72
C LYS A 285 22.70 16.76 59.44
N MET A 286 23.75 16.33 58.73
CA MET A 286 25.07 16.12 59.31
C MET A 286 25.82 17.44 59.58
N SER A 287 25.59 18.49 58.78
CA SER A 287 26.13 19.83 59.07
C SER A 287 25.43 20.50 60.26
N MET A 288 24.10 20.36 60.39
CA MET A 288 23.35 20.92 61.54
C MET A 288 23.72 20.24 62.87
N ILE A 289 24.05 18.94 62.86
CA ILE A 289 24.55 18.25 64.07
C ILE A 289 25.95 18.74 64.46
N ASN A 290 26.80 19.09 63.49
CA ASN A 290 28.13 19.63 63.77
C ASN A 290 28.08 21.10 64.25
N GLU A 291 27.16 21.92 63.76
CA GLU A 291 26.95 23.29 64.27
C GLU A 291 26.36 23.30 65.70
N ALA A 292 25.44 22.39 66.03
CA ALA A 292 24.86 22.29 67.37
C ALA A 292 25.89 21.88 68.45
N ASN A 293 26.97 21.19 68.06
CA ASN A 293 28.06 20.83 68.97
C ASN A 293 29.11 21.94 69.16
N LEU A 294 29.13 22.96 68.30
CA LEU A 294 30.08 24.08 68.40
C LEU A 294 29.66 25.13 69.45
N TYR A 295 28.39 25.12 69.89
CA TYR A 295 27.85 26.04 70.91
C TYR A 295 27.79 25.43 72.33
N ARG A 296 28.46 24.29 72.55
CA ARG A 296 28.48 23.57 73.84
C ARG A 296 29.80 23.69 74.62
N TYR A 297 30.70 24.58 74.20
CA TYR A 297 31.91 24.96 74.93
C TYR A 297 31.99 26.47 75.10
#